data_AF-A0A154R3E4-F1
#
_entry.id   AF-A0A154R3E4-F1
#
_cell.length_a   1.000
_cell.length_b   1.000
_cell.length_c   1.000
_cell.angle_alpha   90.00
_cell.angle_beta   90.00
_cell.angle_gamma   90.00
#
_symmetry.space_group_name_H-M   'P 1'
#
loop_
_entity.id
_entity.type
_entity.pdbx_description
1 polymer ?
#
loop_
_entity_poly.entity_id
_entity_poly.type
_entity_poly.pdbx_seq_one_letter_code
_entity_poly.pdbx_strand_id
1 'polypeptide(L)'
;MKFTHEPLSDVAAEAEERALRRSPDCRVLRMGGFRQKAIAKTTMYIVGMAAIAAWFSDAPGMAVGAAVLAALACGIWAVVAALHDESTQVRREDIAKSFAVPPDHELKYLLAMREEYHEIDAAIRDWNARGLTIRTRDAWAVRAWVNKVEPVRKRDRLLRQLAS
;
A
#
# COMPACT_ATOMS: atom_id res chain seq x y z
N MET A 1 -14.80 23.12 0.15
CA MET A 1 -13.83 22.12 0.67
C MET A 1 -13.79 20.96 -0.33
N LYS A 2 -12.62 20.47 -0.75
CA LYS A 2 -12.51 19.27 -1.60
C LYS A 2 -11.64 18.26 -0.87
N PHE A 3 -12.26 17.24 -0.30
CA PHE A 3 -11.53 16.06 0.16
C PHE A 3 -10.92 15.34 -1.05
N THR A 4 -9.89 14.53 -0.82
CA THR A 4 -9.24 13.77 -1.89
C THR A 4 -10.15 12.73 -2.54
N HIS A 5 -11.26 12.39 -1.87
CA HIS A 5 -12.30 11.48 -2.32
C HIS A 5 -13.63 11.81 -1.64
N GLU A 6 -14.72 11.27 -2.18
CA GLU A 6 -16.02 11.26 -1.50
C GLU A 6 -16.19 9.92 -0.73
N PRO A 7 -16.91 9.92 0.41
CA PRO A 7 -17.26 8.68 1.09
C PRO A 7 -18.17 7.82 0.22
N LEU A 8 -18.16 6.51 0.48
CA LEU A 8 -18.94 5.54 -0.28
C LEU A 8 -20.06 4.98 0.59
N SER A 9 -21.13 4.53 -0.06
CA SER A 9 -22.06 3.60 0.58
C SER A 9 -21.36 2.26 0.85
N ASP A 10 -21.88 1.47 1.78
CA ASP A 10 -21.30 0.15 2.10
C ASP A 10 -21.15 -0.75 0.87
N VAL A 11 -22.17 -0.76 0.00
CA VAL A 11 -22.17 -1.56 -1.23
C VAL A 11 -21.07 -1.09 -2.19
N ALA A 12 -20.89 0.22 -2.33
CA ALA A 12 -19.86 0.78 -3.20
C ALA A 12 -18.45 0.61 -2.61
N ALA A 13 -18.31 0.71 -1.29
CA ALA A 13 -17.07 0.47 -0.56
C ALA A 13 -16.60 -0.99 -0.74
N GLU A 14 -17.49 -1.97 -0.59
CA GLU A 14 -17.15 -3.37 -0.83
C GLU A 14 -16.81 -3.64 -2.30
N ALA A 15 -17.53 -3.02 -3.25
CA ALA A 15 -17.25 -3.17 -4.67
C ALA A 15 -15.87 -2.59 -5.03
N GLU A 16 -15.52 -1.42 -4.48
CA GLU A 16 -14.25 -0.76 -4.69
C GLU A 16 -13.10 -1.51 -4.00
N GLU A 17 -13.30 -1.99 -2.77
CA GLU A 17 -12.33 -2.85 -2.08
C GLU A 17 -12.06 -4.12 -2.90
N ARG A 18 -13.10 -4.78 -3.40
CA ARG A 18 -12.97 -5.96 -4.27
C ARG A 18 -12.26 -5.60 -5.58
N ALA A 19 -12.54 -4.44 -6.16
CA ALA A 19 -11.88 -3.97 -7.38
C ALA A 19 -10.38 -3.68 -7.14
N LEU A 20 -10.04 -3.00 -6.06
CA LEU A 20 -8.66 -2.67 -5.68
C LEU A 20 -7.85 -3.93 -5.35
N ARG A 21 -8.45 -4.89 -4.63
CA ARG A 21 -7.86 -6.22 -4.42
C ARG A 21 -7.63 -7.00 -5.72
N ARG A 22 -8.39 -6.70 -6.77
CA ARG A 22 -8.27 -7.31 -8.12
C ARG A 22 -7.44 -6.47 -9.08
N SER A 23 -6.92 -5.30 -8.68
CA SER A 23 -6.11 -4.43 -9.54
C SER A 23 -4.81 -5.14 -9.96
N PRO A 24 -4.18 -4.76 -11.10
CA PRO A 24 -2.94 -5.37 -11.60
C PRO A 24 -1.85 -5.41 -10.52
N ASP A 25 -1.73 -4.35 -9.74
CA ASP A 25 -0.79 -4.23 -8.62
C ASP A 25 -1.05 -5.29 -7.53
N CYS A 26 -2.30 -5.70 -7.34
CA CYS A 26 -2.66 -6.85 -6.50
C CYS A 26 -2.74 -8.19 -7.26
N ARG A 27 -2.76 -8.21 -8.60
CA ARG A 27 -2.76 -9.42 -9.45
C ARG A 27 -1.36 -9.92 -9.79
N VAL A 28 -0.35 -9.06 -9.85
CA VAL A 28 1.06 -9.45 -10.01
C VAL A 28 1.42 -10.51 -8.96
N LEU A 29 0.81 -10.46 -7.79
CA LEU A 29 0.88 -11.45 -6.71
C LEU A 29 0.46 -12.87 -7.08
N ARG A 30 -0.58 -13.02 -7.92
CA ARG A 30 -1.14 -14.33 -8.25
C ARG A 30 -0.41 -14.96 -9.44
N MET A 31 0.09 -14.13 -10.36
CA MET A 31 1.00 -14.57 -11.42
C MET A 31 2.45 -14.73 -10.96
N GLY A 32 2.85 -14.07 -9.87
CA GLY A 32 4.16 -14.17 -9.25
C GLY A 32 4.52 -15.61 -8.92
N GLY A 33 3.65 -16.35 -8.24
CA GLY A 33 3.88 -17.76 -7.93
C GLY A 33 3.95 -18.69 -9.15
N PHE A 34 3.27 -18.36 -10.25
CA PHE A 34 3.35 -19.15 -11.51
C PHE A 34 4.60 -18.83 -12.32
N ARG A 35 4.98 -17.55 -12.42
CA ARG A 35 6.21 -17.11 -13.10
C ARG A 35 7.46 -17.48 -12.29
N GLN A 36 7.42 -17.41 -10.95
CA GLN A 36 8.49 -17.88 -10.07
C GLN A 36 8.69 -19.39 -10.20
N LYS A 37 7.63 -20.20 -10.31
CA LYS A 37 7.77 -21.65 -10.58
C LYS A 37 8.37 -21.94 -11.94
N ALA A 38 7.98 -21.20 -12.98
CA ALA A 38 8.54 -21.34 -14.32
C ALA A 38 10.03 -20.95 -14.35
N ILE A 39 10.36 -19.78 -13.80
CA ILE A 39 11.72 -19.24 -13.76
C ILE A 39 12.61 -20.09 -12.84
N ALA A 40 12.16 -20.51 -11.67
CA ALA A 40 12.91 -21.39 -10.78
C ALA A 40 13.21 -22.76 -11.43
N LYS A 41 12.27 -23.29 -12.22
CA LYS A 41 12.53 -24.48 -13.05
C LYS A 41 13.59 -24.20 -14.11
N THR A 42 13.54 -23.05 -14.79
CA THR A 42 14.55 -22.66 -15.78
C THR A 42 15.93 -22.48 -15.14
N THR A 43 16.01 -21.84 -13.98
CA THR A 43 17.26 -21.66 -13.23
C THR A 43 17.81 -23.00 -12.75
N MET A 44 16.99 -23.89 -12.19
CA MET A 44 17.43 -25.25 -11.86
C MET A 44 17.92 -26.02 -13.08
N TYR A 45 17.29 -25.84 -14.24
CA TYR A 45 17.72 -26.48 -15.48
C TYR A 45 19.09 -25.96 -15.94
N ILE A 46 19.29 -24.64 -15.89
CA ILE A 46 20.57 -24.00 -16.26
C ILE A 46 21.69 -24.42 -15.29
N VAL A 47 21.41 -24.44 -13.99
CA VAL A 47 22.36 -24.89 -12.95
C VAL A 47 22.66 -26.38 -13.08
N GLY A 48 21.64 -27.20 -13.34
CA GLY A 48 21.81 -28.63 -13.60
C GLY A 48 22.65 -28.91 -14.83
N MET A 49 22.42 -28.20 -15.92
CA MET A 49 23.23 -28.31 -17.16
C MET A 49 24.67 -27.82 -16.96
N ALA A 50 24.87 -26.74 -16.20
CA ALA A 50 26.20 -26.26 -15.85
C ALA A 50 26.97 -27.25 -14.94
N ALA A 51 26.29 -27.91 -14.01
CA ALA A 51 26.87 -28.95 -13.16
C ALA A 51 27.25 -30.21 -13.97
N ILE A 52 26.42 -30.60 -14.95
CA ILE A 52 26.74 -31.69 -15.88
C ILE A 52 27.94 -31.32 -16.75
N ALA A 53 27.97 -30.12 -17.33
CA ALA A 53 29.11 -29.65 -18.14
C ALA A 53 30.42 -29.58 -17.34
N ALA A 54 30.35 -29.18 -16.07
CA ALA A 54 31.47 -29.20 -15.13
C ALA A 54 31.97 -30.62 -14.82
N TRP A 55 31.05 -31.58 -14.68
CA TRP A 55 31.38 -33.00 -14.43
C TRP A 55 32.13 -33.64 -15.60
N PHE A 56 31.91 -33.16 -16.83
CA PHE A 56 32.59 -33.60 -18.04
C PHE A 56 33.79 -32.72 -18.44
N SER A 57 34.14 -31.70 -17.65
CA SER A 57 35.30 -30.83 -17.93
C SER A 57 36.44 -31.08 -16.94
N ASP A 58 37.65 -31.30 -17.43
CA ASP A 58 38.86 -31.46 -16.61
C ASP A 58 39.35 -30.14 -15.95
N ALA A 59 38.55 -29.07 -16.01
CA ALA A 59 38.89 -27.73 -15.54
C ALA A 59 38.11 -27.36 -14.26
N PRO A 60 38.60 -27.71 -13.06
CA PRO A 60 37.88 -27.52 -11.79
C PRO A 60 37.55 -26.05 -11.47
N GLY A 61 38.30 -25.09 -12.04
CA GLY A 61 38.07 -23.65 -11.83
C GLY A 61 36.79 -23.10 -12.49
N MET A 62 36.36 -23.67 -13.63
CA MET A 62 35.14 -23.23 -14.32
C MET A 62 33.87 -23.72 -13.62
N ALA A 63 33.92 -24.93 -13.06
CA ALA A 63 32.84 -25.52 -12.28
C ALA A 63 32.51 -24.69 -11.04
N VAL A 64 33.56 -24.28 -10.30
CA VAL A 64 33.41 -23.47 -9.09
C VAL A 64 32.92 -22.06 -9.42
N GLY A 65 33.46 -21.43 -10.48
CA GLY A 65 33.01 -20.11 -10.93
C GLY A 65 31.53 -20.09 -11.34
N ALA A 66 31.08 -21.10 -12.07
CA ALA A 66 29.68 -21.24 -12.47
C ALA A 66 28.74 -21.47 -11.27
N ALA A 67 29.16 -22.29 -10.30
CA ALA A 67 28.39 -22.55 -9.08
C ALA A 67 28.25 -21.29 -8.20
N VAL A 68 29.30 -20.49 -8.08
CA VAL A 68 29.28 -19.23 -7.30
C VAL A 68 28.38 -18.19 -7.96
N LEU A 69 28.45 -18.04 -9.29
CA LEU A 69 27.55 -17.12 -10.03
C LEU A 69 26.08 -17.56 -9.95
N ALA A 70 25.82 -18.88 -10.01
CA ALA A 70 24.48 -19.42 -9.82
C ALA A 70 23.96 -19.17 -8.40
N ALA A 71 24.79 -19.38 -7.37
CA ALA A 71 24.42 -19.14 -5.98
C ALA A 71 24.13 -17.64 -5.72
N LEU A 72 24.95 -16.74 -6.26
CA LEU A 72 24.74 -15.30 -6.16
C LEU A 72 23.47 -14.84 -6.88
N ALA A 73 23.23 -15.34 -8.10
CA ALA A 73 21.99 -15.05 -8.82
C ALA A 73 20.77 -15.52 -8.02
N CYS A 74 20.77 -16.77 -7.52
CA CYS A 74 19.69 -17.30 -6.69
C CYS A 74 19.47 -16.48 -5.41
N GLY A 75 20.55 -16.05 -4.73
CA GLY A 75 20.47 -15.22 -3.51
C GLY A 75 19.87 -13.84 -3.77
N ILE A 76 20.34 -13.13 -4.80
CA ILE A 76 19.82 -11.82 -5.19
C ILE A 76 18.34 -11.93 -5.58
N TRP A 77 17.96 -12.97 -6.31
CA TRP A 77 16.56 -13.21 -6.69
C TRP A 77 15.66 -13.55 -5.50
N ALA A 78 16.14 -14.34 -4.54
CA ALA A 78 15.39 -14.64 -3.31
C ALA A 78 15.10 -13.36 -2.50
N VAL A 79 16.08 -12.46 -2.41
CA VAL A 79 15.91 -11.15 -1.74
C VAL A 79 14.91 -10.27 -2.48
N VAL A 80 15.02 -10.15 -3.81
CA VAL A 80 14.06 -9.35 -4.60
C VAL A 80 12.65 -9.92 -4.50
N ALA A 81 12.50 -11.25 -4.51
CA ALA A 81 11.20 -11.90 -4.34
C ALA A 81 10.62 -11.63 -2.95
N ALA A 82 11.44 -11.76 -1.89
CA ALA A 82 11.01 -11.48 -0.52
C ALA A 82 10.57 -10.01 -0.33
N LEU A 83 11.34 -9.06 -0.85
CA LEU A 83 11.00 -7.63 -0.80
C LEU A 83 9.71 -7.32 -1.57
N HIS A 84 9.50 -7.97 -2.70
CA HIS A 84 8.27 -7.81 -3.48
C HIS A 84 7.05 -8.38 -2.74
N ASP A 85 7.16 -9.56 -2.14
CA ASP A 85 6.07 -10.18 -1.36
C ASP A 85 5.70 -9.33 -0.14
N GLU A 86 6.69 -8.83 0.60
CA GLU A 86 6.49 -7.94 1.76
C GLU A 86 5.76 -6.66 1.36
N SER A 87 6.24 -5.97 0.31
CA SER A 87 5.61 -4.73 -0.18
C SER A 87 4.13 -4.91 -0.54
N THR A 88 3.77 -6.11 -0.97
CA THR A 88 2.44 -6.36 -1.47
C THR A 88 1.48 -6.91 -0.41
N GLN A 89 2.00 -7.62 0.60
CA GLN A 89 1.25 -7.90 1.82
C GLN A 89 0.87 -6.59 2.52
N VAL A 90 1.83 -5.67 2.67
CA VAL A 90 1.59 -4.32 3.22
C VAL A 90 0.48 -3.61 2.45
N ARG A 91 0.52 -3.62 1.11
CA ARG A 91 -0.50 -2.98 0.28
C ARG A 91 -1.90 -3.59 0.43
N ARG A 92 -2.02 -4.90 0.65
CA ARG A 92 -3.32 -5.56 0.91
C ARG A 92 -3.87 -5.19 2.28
N GLU A 93 -3.00 -5.14 3.29
CA GLU A 93 -3.37 -4.73 4.64
C GLU A 93 -3.80 -3.26 4.67
N ASP A 94 -3.12 -2.39 3.93
CA ASP A 94 -3.46 -0.97 3.83
C ASP A 94 -4.81 -0.76 3.14
N ILE A 95 -5.10 -1.52 2.08
CA ILE A 95 -6.43 -1.51 1.44
C ILE A 95 -7.47 -1.94 2.48
N ALA A 96 -7.28 -3.07 3.16
CA ALA A 96 -8.24 -3.56 4.16
C ALA A 96 -8.48 -2.52 5.29
N LYS A 97 -7.41 -1.90 5.81
CA LYS A 97 -7.51 -0.85 6.83
C LYS A 97 -8.27 0.38 6.34
N SER A 98 -8.09 0.77 5.08
CA SER A 98 -8.73 1.96 4.49
C SER A 98 -10.26 1.84 4.41
N PHE A 99 -10.79 0.64 4.16
CA PHE A 99 -12.23 0.38 4.07
C PHE A 99 -12.85 -0.14 5.38
N ALA A 100 -12.03 -0.39 6.41
CA ALA A 100 -12.51 -0.77 7.73
C ALA A 100 -13.32 0.36 8.40
N VAL A 101 -14.06 -0.03 9.43
CA VAL A 101 -14.69 0.93 10.35
C VAL A 101 -13.57 1.70 11.06
N PRO A 102 -13.67 3.05 11.18
CA PRO A 102 -12.66 3.82 11.89
C PRO A 102 -12.53 3.37 13.34
N PRO A 103 -11.31 3.24 13.87
CA PRO A 103 -11.11 2.92 15.28
C PRO A 103 -11.59 4.08 16.17
N ASP A 104 -11.93 3.78 17.43
CA ASP A 104 -12.54 4.75 18.37
C ASP A 104 -11.78 6.08 18.49
N HIS A 105 -10.45 6.04 18.43
CA HIS A 105 -9.64 7.26 18.52
C HIS A 105 -9.79 8.16 17.28
N GLU A 106 -9.98 7.59 16.09
CA GLU A 106 -10.28 8.35 14.87
C GLU A 106 -11.69 8.92 14.92
N LEU A 107 -12.67 8.18 15.47
CA LEU A 107 -14.02 8.69 15.68
C LEU A 107 -14.03 9.87 16.67
N LYS A 108 -13.33 9.76 17.80
CA LYS A 108 -13.17 10.86 18.76
C LYS A 108 -12.50 12.08 18.12
N TYR A 109 -11.47 11.86 17.30
CA TYR A 109 -10.81 12.93 16.55
C TYR A 109 -11.78 13.62 15.58
N LEU A 110 -12.56 12.84 14.80
CA LEU A 110 -13.56 13.38 13.89
C LEU A 110 -14.63 14.20 14.61
N LEU A 111 -15.10 13.75 15.77
CA LEU A 111 -16.07 14.49 16.59
C LEU A 111 -15.49 15.81 17.08
N ALA A 112 -14.24 15.82 17.58
CA ALA A 112 -13.59 17.06 18.00
C ALA A 112 -13.41 18.05 16.83
N MET A 113 -13.01 17.57 15.65
CA MET A 113 -12.83 18.42 14.47
C MET A 113 -14.17 18.92 13.90
N ARG A 114 -15.24 18.15 14.05
CA ARG A 114 -16.59 18.58 13.69
C ARG A 114 -17.03 19.80 14.50
N GLU A 115 -16.73 19.83 15.80
CA GLU A 115 -17.07 20.95 16.67
C GLU A 115 -16.24 22.21 16.37
N GLU A 116 -14.98 22.03 15.95
CA GLU A 116 -14.06 23.14 15.70
C GLU A 116 -14.17 23.73 14.28
N TYR A 117 -14.55 22.93 13.28
CA TYR A 117 -14.58 23.32 11.86
C TYR A 117 -15.96 23.12 11.24
N HIS A 118 -16.64 24.23 10.95
CA HIS A 118 -17.96 24.22 10.32
C HIS A 118 -17.98 23.50 8.97
N GLU A 119 -16.87 23.51 8.21
CA GLU A 119 -16.75 22.83 6.94
C GLU A 119 -16.78 21.31 7.10
N ILE A 120 -16.16 20.80 8.18
CA ILE A 120 -16.15 19.37 8.51
C ILE A 120 -17.56 18.94 8.95
N ASP A 121 -18.23 19.74 9.79
CA ASP A 121 -19.62 19.45 10.19
C ASP A 121 -20.59 19.46 8.99
N ALA A 122 -20.48 20.44 8.10
CA ALA A 122 -21.31 20.50 6.90
C ALA A 122 -21.08 19.28 6.00
N ALA A 123 -19.83 18.85 5.83
CA ALA A 123 -19.50 17.66 5.06
C ALA A 123 -20.06 16.38 5.68
N ILE A 124 -19.86 16.17 6.98
CA ILE A 124 -20.38 14.97 7.68
C ILE A 124 -21.92 14.92 7.62
N ARG A 125 -22.59 16.06 7.76
CA ARG A 125 -24.06 16.13 7.62
C ARG A 125 -24.52 15.79 6.21
N ASP A 126 -23.85 16.30 5.18
CA ASP A 126 -24.14 15.97 3.79
C ASP A 126 -23.90 14.48 3.50
N TRP A 127 -22.81 13.90 4.01
CA TRP A 127 -22.54 12.47 3.87
C TRP A 127 -23.62 11.60 4.51
N ASN A 128 -24.03 11.94 5.73
CA ASN A 128 -25.11 11.25 6.43
C ASN A 128 -26.45 11.41 5.71
N ALA A 129 -26.75 12.61 5.17
CA ALA A 129 -27.97 12.86 4.41
C ALA A 129 -28.03 12.02 3.12
N ARG A 130 -26.88 11.73 2.52
CA ARG A 130 -26.76 10.84 1.34
C ARG A 130 -26.71 9.35 1.68
N GLY A 131 -26.75 8.98 2.97
CA GLY A 131 -26.65 7.59 3.41
C GLY A 131 -25.27 6.96 3.16
N LEU A 132 -24.21 7.77 3.16
CA LEU A 132 -22.84 7.29 2.97
C LEU A 132 -22.24 6.87 4.31
N THR A 133 -21.36 5.86 4.28
CA THR A 133 -20.73 5.32 5.48
C THR A 133 -19.32 5.87 5.63
N ILE A 134 -19.03 6.46 6.79
CA ILE A 134 -17.69 6.96 7.12
C ILE A 134 -16.76 5.77 7.43
N ARG A 135 -15.69 5.65 6.66
CA ARG A 135 -14.64 4.63 6.81
C ARG A 135 -13.32 5.27 7.25
N THR A 136 -12.33 4.45 7.61
CA THR A 136 -11.02 4.92 8.09
C THR A 136 -10.36 5.88 7.10
N ARG A 137 -10.48 5.62 5.80
CA ARG A 137 -9.95 6.51 4.75
C ARG A 137 -10.52 7.93 4.80
N ASP A 138 -11.80 8.08 5.15
CA ASP A 138 -12.47 9.37 5.22
C ASP A 138 -11.98 10.14 6.47
N ALA A 139 -11.76 9.43 7.59
CA ALA A 139 -11.14 9.98 8.79
C ALA A 139 -9.73 10.53 8.51
N TRP A 140 -8.93 9.78 7.75
CA TRP A 140 -7.60 10.23 7.32
C TRP A 140 -7.66 11.41 6.36
N ALA A 141 -8.65 11.47 5.47
CA ALA A 141 -8.85 12.63 4.59
C ALA A 141 -9.17 13.89 5.39
N VAL A 142 -9.99 13.78 6.44
CA VAL A 142 -10.26 14.88 7.37
C VAL A 142 -8.97 15.32 8.08
N ARG A 143 -8.19 14.39 8.63
CA ARG A 143 -6.92 14.73 9.28
C ARG A 143 -5.94 15.40 8.32
N ALA A 144 -5.80 14.89 7.11
CA ALA A 144 -4.93 15.48 6.10
C ALA A 144 -5.35 16.91 5.73
N TRP A 145 -6.66 17.16 5.66
CA TRP A 145 -7.18 18.50 5.42
C TRP A 145 -6.91 19.44 6.61
N VAL A 146 -7.17 19.01 7.84
CA VAL A 146 -6.90 19.81 9.06
C VAL A 146 -5.43 20.19 9.13
N ASN A 147 -4.52 19.23 8.92
CA ASN A 147 -3.08 19.47 8.92
C ASN A 147 -2.64 20.50 7.87
N LYS A 148 -3.38 20.63 6.77
CA LYS A 148 -3.11 21.63 5.73
C LYS A 148 -3.64 23.02 6.11
N VAL A 149 -4.79 23.10 6.77
CA VAL A 149 -5.47 24.37 7.06
C VAL A 149 -5.00 25.01 8.37
N GLU A 150 -4.69 24.20 9.38
CA GLU A 150 -4.35 24.69 10.71
C GLU A 150 -3.12 25.61 10.76
N PRO A 151 -2.02 25.35 10.01
CA PRO A 151 -0.89 26.27 9.96
C PRO A 151 -1.25 27.65 9.43
N VAL A 152 -2.16 27.73 8.45
CA VAL A 152 -2.62 28.99 7.86
C VAL A 152 -3.43 29.78 8.88
N ARG A 153 -4.37 29.13 9.58
CA ARG A 153 -5.17 29.79 10.63
C ARG A 153 -4.30 30.26 11.79
N LYS A 154 -3.32 29.46 12.22
CA LYS A 154 -2.36 29.86 13.26
C LYS A 154 -1.56 31.09 12.83
N ARG A 155 -1.05 31.11 11.61
CA ARG A 155 -0.35 32.28 11.05
C ARG A 155 -1.25 33.51 11.05
N ASP A 156 -2.48 33.38 10.55
CA ASP A 156 -3.42 34.51 10.48
C ASP A 156 -3.81 35.03 11.87
N ARG A 157 -3.96 34.15 12.87
CA ARG A 157 -4.18 34.55 14.27
C ARG A 157 -2.97 35.32 14.82
N LEU A 158 -1.75 34.82 14.61
CA LEU A 158 -0.53 35.49 15.05
C LEU A 158 -0.35 36.86 14.38
N LEU A 159 -0.63 36.96 13.07
CA LEU A 159 -0.57 38.22 12.34
C LEU A 159 -1.58 39.26 12.87
N ARG A 160 -2.79 38.83 13.24
CA ARG A 160 -3.78 39.72 13.86
C ARG A 160 -3.35 40.20 15.24
N GLN A 161 -2.74 39.32 16.05
CA GLN A 161 -2.19 39.69 17.36
C GLN A 161 -1.01 40.65 17.27
N LEU A 162 -0.23 40.58 16.21
CA LEU A 162 0.86 41.53 15.95
C LEU A 162 0.37 42.87 15.38
N ALA A 163 -0.82 42.88 14.77
CA ALA A 163 -1.44 44.09 14.20
C ALA A 163 -2.30 44.87 15.21
N SER A 164 -2.54 44.32 16.40
CA SER A 164 -3.24 44.94 17.53
C SER A 164 -2.27 45.47 18.57
#